data_AF-A0A9X1B5E5-F1
#
_entry.id   AF-A0A9X1B5E5-F1
#
_cell.length_a   1.000
_cell.length_b   1.000
_cell.length_c   1.000
_cell.angle_alpha   90.00
_cell.angle_beta   90.00
_cell.angle_gamma   90.00
#
_symmetry.space_group_name_H-M   'P 1'
#
loop_
_entity.id
_entity.type
_entity.pdbx_description
1 polymer ?
#
loop_
_entity_poly.entity_id
_entity_poly.type
_entity_poly.pdbx_seq_one_letter_code
_entity_poly.pdbx_strand_id
1 'polypeptide(L)'
;MAETSNNDWCEAEVATLAGDYMACLLNAHAWNLTGGSDEPDDLALDVQACGSTYLSGYLATVMHDPGSCPGAEASWDGIVDHLLQLRDSSWDAVDQVALLVSGNSVFTDQGQVVFFNNCAVDVKLMSPDLGTVDGNVIKAGDHESLILSQFAANQANVVMVAPVTTKTECDRIQCQDWTALQPNTEQRQPSMWKEPNLLYAAYCQPTNAAAAQCLSDGASTPCCGPNMNYDRTFGTHVEITPNTPNGNDFVNLSTNSKPPELCNGTNPDNCVLPSANIFFNVPVQVEMSGGDCACGTLGQRSQLQCAAVDCTDAYTYPTDPKQCACSSGGKRGYTVTYCPDQASQLPSIPAGAGNPLTKLQRIGID
;
A
#
# COMPACT_ATOMS: atom_id res chain seq x y z
N MET A 1 -4.01 6.69 53.37
CA MET A 1 -3.05 7.37 52.48
C MET A 1 -3.01 6.53 51.23
N ALA A 2 -3.50 7.07 50.11
CA ALA A 2 -3.60 6.35 48.85
C ALA A 2 -2.20 6.14 48.27
N GLU A 3 -1.87 4.90 47.91
CA GLU A 3 -0.77 4.55 47.02
C GLU A 3 -1.17 5.00 45.60
N THR A 4 -0.70 6.17 45.18
CA THR A 4 -0.77 6.61 43.78
C THR A 4 0.55 6.31 43.08
N SER A 5 0.44 5.34 42.17
CA SER A 5 1.18 5.10 40.92
C SER A 5 2.70 5.36 40.85
N ASN A 6 3.47 4.27 40.96
CA ASN A 6 4.73 4.11 40.22
C ASN A 6 4.52 3.47 38.83
N ASN A 7 3.27 3.13 38.46
CA ASN A 7 2.94 2.40 37.23
C ASN A 7 2.82 3.30 35.98
N ASP A 8 2.90 4.62 36.11
CA ASP A 8 2.61 5.55 35.00
C ASP A 8 3.90 6.13 34.37
N TRP A 9 5.07 5.87 34.95
CA TRP A 9 6.34 6.47 34.49
C TRP A 9 6.77 5.95 33.13
N CYS A 10 6.74 4.64 32.90
CA CYS A 10 7.13 4.08 31.61
C CYS A 10 6.18 4.53 30.50
N GLU A 11 4.87 4.53 30.75
CA GLU A 11 3.88 5.02 29.78
C GLU A 11 4.14 6.49 29.40
N ALA A 12 4.44 7.34 30.39
CA ALA A 12 4.76 8.74 30.16
C ALA A 12 6.06 8.96 29.37
N GLU A 13 7.11 8.18 29.66
CA GLU A 13 8.37 8.27 28.92
C GLU A 13 8.23 7.72 27.48
N VAL A 14 7.54 6.59 27.30
CA VAL A 14 7.24 6.04 25.98
C VAL A 14 6.40 7.01 25.15
N ALA A 15 5.40 7.68 25.75
CA ALA A 15 4.61 8.70 25.07
C ALA A 15 5.45 9.93 24.68
N THR A 16 6.39 10.34 25.54
CA THR A 16 7.33 11.43 25.23
C THR A 16 8.25 11.06 24.07
N LEU A 17 8.80 9.84 24.07
CA LEU A 17 9.63 9.33 22.98
C LEU A 17 8.86 9.24 21.65
N ALA A 18 7.59 8.81 21.68
CA ALA A 18 6.73 8.82 20.50
C ALA A 18 6.49 10.27 20.01
N GLY A 19 6.28 11.22 20.93
CA GLY A 19 6.18 12.65 20.62
C GLY A 19 7.41 13.21 19.93
N ASP A 20 8.60 12.94 20.48
CA ASP A 20 9.88 13.37 19.91
C ASP A 20 10.14 12.71 18.55
N TYR A 21 9.76 11.44 18.40
CA TYR A 21 9.86 10.72 17.14
C TYR A 21 8.98 11.36 16.06
N MET A 22 7.69 11.63 16.36
CA MET A 22 6.79 12.34 15.46
C MET A 22 7.34 13.72 15.08
N ALA A 23 7.88 14.48 16.03
CA ALA A 23 8.48 15.79 15.75
C ALA A 23 9.70 15.68 14.82
N CYS A 24 10.54 14.66 15.01
CA CYS A 24 11.69 14.38 14.14
C CYS A 24 11.23 14.05 12.71
N LEU A 25 10.26 13.16 12.57
CA LEU A 25 9.70 12.76 11.29
C LEU A 25 9.03 13.95 10.56
N LEU A 26 8.27 14.78 11.27
CA LEU A 26 7.67 15.99 10.71
C LEU A 26 8.72 16.98 10.19
N ASN A 27 9.85 17.13 10.90
CA ASN A 27 10.95 17.98 10.43
C ASN A 27 11.62 17.41 9.18
N ALA A 28 11.83 16.09 9.11
CA ALA A 28 12.35 15.43 7.91
C ALA A 28 11.41 15.64 6.70
N HIS A 29 10.10 15.49 6.89
CA HIS A 29 9.09 15.78 5.87
C HIS A 29 9.08 17.26 5.45
N ALA A 30 9.12 18.19 6.40
CA ALA A 30 9.12 19.63 6.12
C ALA A 30 10.35 20.07 5.33
N TRP A 31 11.51 19.46 5.60
CA TRP A 31 12.76 19.73 4.88
C TRP A 31 12.69 19.25 3.43
N ASN A 32 12.10 18.07 3.20
CA ASN A 32 11.81 17.57 1.85
C ASN A 32 10.89 18.52 1.06
N LEU A 33 9.84 19.05 1.69
CA LEU A 33 8.86 19.94 1.05
C LEU A 33 9.40 21.35 0.74
N THR A 34 10.37 21.87 1.49
CA THR A 34 10.80 23.28 1.42
C THR A 34 12.09 23.52 0.60
N GLY A 35 12.63 22.50 -0.05
CA GLY A 35 13.72 22.64 -1.04
C GLY A 35 15.11 22.23 -0.54
N GLY A 36 15.20 21.12 0.20
CA GLY A 36 16.46 20.55 0.68
C GLY A 36 17.11 19.51 -0.25
N SER A 37 16.35 18.63 -0.90
CA SER A 37 16.94 17.49 -1.61
C SER A 37 16.24 17.19 -2.94
N ASP A 38 16.93 17.46 -4.04
CA ASP A 38 16.66 16.82 -5.34
C ASP A 38 17.03 15.31 -5.31
N GLU A 39 17.46 14.78 -4.16
CA GLU A 39 17.90 13.41 -3.95
C GLU A 39 16.96 12.70 -2.94
N PRO A 40 16.13 11.71 -3.38
CA PRO A 40 15.24 10.96 -2.50
C PRO A 40 15.96 10.17 -1.40
N ASP A 41 17.28 9.99 -1.51
CA ASP A 41 18.12 9.31 -0.53
C ASP A 41 18.28 10.12 0.78
N ASP A 42 18.14 11.46 0.75
CA ASP A 42 18.34 12.30 1.95
C ASP A 42 17.16 12.21 2.93
N LEU A 43 15.91 12.14 2.42
CA LEU A 43 14.73 11.88 3.26
C LEU A 43 14.85 10.53 3.96
N ALA A 44 15.29 9.49 3.24
CA ALA A 44 15.47 8.16 3.80
C ALA A 44 16.52 8.15 4.92
N LEU A 45 17.60 8.94 4.80
CA LEU A 45 18.62 9.09 5.82
C LEU A 45 18.11 9.80 7.08
N ASP A 46 17.36 10.89 6.93
CA ASP A 46 16.80 11.63 8.06
C ASP A 46 15.75 10.81 8.82
N VAL A 47 14.87 10.12 8.07
CA VAL A 47 13.90 9.17 8.62
C VAL A 47 14.61 8.04 9.38
N GLN A 48 15.69 7.49 8.81
CA GLN A 48 16.47 6.45 9.46
C GLN A 48 17.13 6.96 10.75
N ALA A 49 17.61 8.20 10.78
CA ALA A 49 18.19 8.82 11.97
C ALA A 49 17.14 9.00 13.08
N CYS A 50 15.91 9.43 12.73
CA CYS A 50 14.78 9.49 13.66
C CYS A 50 14.47 8.10 14.24
N GLY A 51 14.43 7.06 13.39
CA GLY A 51 14.13 5.69 13.81
C GLY A 51 15.18 5.10 14.76
N SER A 52 16.47 5.36 14.52
CA SER A 52 17.57 4.92 15.40
C SER A 52 17.50 5.53 16.79
N THR A 53 17.20 6.84 16.86
CA THR A 53 17.06 7.57 18.13
C THR A 53 15.85 7.07 18.91
N TYR A 54 14.71 6.89 18.24
CA TYR A 54 13.50 6.35 18.87
C TYR A 54 13.69 4.93 19.40
N LEU A 55 14.25 4.02 18.57
CA LEU A 55 14.51 2.63 18.96
C LEU A 55 15.40 2.53 20.19
N SER A 56 16.50 3.28 20.22
CA SER A 56 17.43 3.26 21.34
C SER A 56 16.82 3.82 22.63
N GLY A 57 16.05 4.91 22.54
CA GLY A 57 15.32 5.48 23.69
C GLY A 57 14.22 4.57 24.21
N TYR A 58 13.44 3.96 23.33
CA TYR A 58 12.36 3.04 23.69
C TYR A 58 12.91 1.80 24.41
N LEU A 59 13.94 1.15 23.85
CA LEU A 59 14.56 0.00 24.48
C LEU A 59 15.18 0.36 25.85
N ALA A 60 15.81 1.53 25.98
CA ALA A 60 16.34 1.97 27.27
C ALA A 60 15.24 2.17 28.32
N THR A 61 14.09 2.71 27.91
CA THR A 61 12.93 2.97 28.78
C THR A 61 12.26 1.67 29.22
N VAL A 62 11.91 0.80 28.26
CA VAL A 62 11.20 -0.45 28.55
C VAL A 62 12.08 -1.45 29.29
N MET A 63 13.38 -1.52 28.99
CA MET A 63 14.30 -2.42 29.69
C MET A 63 14.66 -1.94 31.11
N HIS A 64 14.37 -0.69 31.46
CA HIS A 64 14.59 -0.18 32.81
C HIS A 64 13.65 -0.85 33.82
N ASP A 65 12.37 -0.94 33.49
CA ASP A 65 11.36 -1.65 34.29
C ASP A 65 10.22 -2.18 33.41
N PRO A 66 10.40 -3.35 32.76
CA PRO A 66 9.41 -3.91 31.83
C PRO A 66 8.03 -4.16 32.45
N GLY A 67 7.98 -4.39 33.76
CA GLY A 67 6.72 -4.65 34.47
C GLY A 67 5.86 -3.40 34.67
N SER A 68 6.45 -2.22 34.46
CA SER A 68 5.79 -0.92 34.57
C SER A 68 5.28 -0.38 33.23
N CYS A 69 5.49 -1.10 32.12
CA CYS A 69 5.14 -0.67 30.76
C CYS A 69 3.93 -1.45 30.24
N PRO A 70 2.71 -0.87 30.25
CA PRO A 70 1.53 -1.52 29.68
C PRO A 70 1.75 -1.84 28.20
N GLY A 71 1.39 -3.04 27.75
CA GLY A 71 1.51 -3.47 26.36
C GLY A 71 2.85 -4.11 25.97
N ALA A 72 3.94 -3.83 26.68
CA ALA A 72 5.26 -4.44 26.44
C ALA A 72 5.46 -5.77 27.20
N GLU A 73 4.37 -6.46 27.57
CA GLU A 73 4.37 -7.43 28.66
C GLU A 73 5.35 -8.61 28.47
N ALA A 74 6.34 -8.66 29.38
CA ALA A 74 7.22 -9.75 29.83
C ALA A 74 7.90 -10.69 28.82
N SER A 75 7.76 -10.47 27.52
CA SER A 75 8.44 -11.24 26.48
C SER A 75 9.07 -10.32 25.45
N TRP A 76 10.13 -10.82 24.80
CA TRP A 76 10.78 -10.08 23.73
C TRP A 76 9.82 -9.76 22.58
N ASP A 77 8.92 -10.70 22.26
CA ASP A 77 7.92 -10.53 21.21
C ASP A 77 6.93 -9.40 21.57
N GLY A 78 6.44 -9.33 22.81
CA GLY A 78 5.57 -8.24 23.27
C GLY A 78 6.24 -6.86 23.25
N ILE A 79 7.53 -6.78 23.58
CA ILE A 79 8.31 -5.53 23.50
C ILE A 79 8.42 -5.06 22.04
N VAL A 80 8.68 -6.00 21.11
CA VAL A 80 8.80 -5.73 19.68
C VAL A 80 7.45 -5.32 19.08
N ASP A 81 6.37 -6.02 19.39
CA ASP A 81 5.02 -5.70 18.90
C ASP A 81 4.57 -4.30 19.35
N HIS A 82 4.81 -3.95 20.62
CA HIS A 82 4.47 -2.63 21.13
C HIS A 82 5.32 -1.51 20.50
N LEU A 83 6.61 -1.76 20.26
CA LEU A 83 7.48 -0.83 19.51
C LEU A 83 6.96 -0.60 18.09
N LEU A 84 6.61 -1.67 17.37
CA LEU A 84 6.10 -1.60 16.01
C LEU A 84 4.78 -0.83 15.96
N GLN A 85 3.85 -1.14 16.87
CA GLN A 85 2.56 -0.46 16.96
C GLN A 85 2.74 1.05 17.19
N LEU A 86 3.60 1.47 18.11
CA LEU A 86 3.84 2.89 18.39
C LEU A 86 4.57 3.59 17.26
N ARG A 87 5.53 2.91 16.62
CA ARG A 87 6.22 3.43 15.44
C ARG A 87 5.24 3.67 14.30
N ASP A 88 4.40 2.69 13.98
CA ASP A 88 3.44 2.76 12.89
C ASP A 88 2.38 3.83 13.20
N SER A 89 1.87 3.91 14.44
CA SER A 89 0.96 4.98 14.88
C SER A 89 1.57 6.38 14.80
N SER A 90 2.88 6.51 15.06
CA SER A 90 3.60 7.77 14.97
C SER A 90 3.74 8.22 13.51
N TRP A 91 3.96 7.28 12.59
CA TRP A 91 3.96 7.54 11.16
C TRP A 91 2.59 7.97 10.66
N ASP A 92 1.53 7.25 11.04
CA ASP A 92 0.16 7.62 10.68
C ASP A 92 -0.15 9.06 11.14
N ALA A 93 0.27 9.43 12.34
CA ALA A 93 0.10 10.78 12.88
C ALA A 93 0.94 11.84 12.12
N VAL A 94 2.19 11.51 11.78
CA VAL A 94 3.07 12.40 10.98
C VAL A 94 2.48 12.62 9.60
N ASP A 95 2.03 11.55 8.94
CA ASP A 95 1.36 11.62 7.65
C ASP A 95 0.12 12.51 7.77
N GLN A 96 -0.76 12.27 8.75
CA GLN A 96 -1.94 13.11 8.98
C GLN A 96 -1.59 14.60 9.18
N VAL A 97 -0.52 14.92 9.92
CA VAL A 97 -0.10 16.31 10.15
C VAL A 97 0.58 16.92 8.92
N ALA A 98 1.44 16.17 8.22
CA ALA A 98 2.06 16.60 6.97
C ALA A 98 0.99 16.93 5.92
N LEU A 99 -0.08 16.14 5.90
CA LEU A 99 -1.23 16.32 5.01
C LEU A 99 -2.05 17.56 5.39
N LEU A 100 -2.22 17.85 6.70
CA LEU A 100 -2.86 19.08 7.17
C LEU A 100 -2.05 20.34 6.83
N VAL A 101 -0.72 20.30 6.98
CA VAL A 101 0.17 21.48 6.83
C VAL A 101 0.42 21.82 5.36
N SER A 102 0.49 20.82 4.48
CA SER A 102 0.70 21.02 3.03
C SER A 102 -0.55 21.53 2.30
N GLY A 103 -1.71 21.60 2.97
CA GLY A 103 -3.00 21.86 2.31
C GLY A 103 -3.50 20.66 1.49
N ASN A 104 -2.79 19.54 1.52
CA ASN A 104 -3.10 18.27 0.86
C ASN A 104 -3.75 17.29 1.86
N SER A 105 -4.75 17.75 2.60
CA SER A 105 -5.44 16.91 3.57
C SER A 105 -6.02 15.67 2.87
N VAL A 106 -5.50 14.47 3.18
CA VAL A 106 -6.12 13.19 2.80
C VAL A 106 -7.36 12.85 3.62
N PHE A 107 -7.73 13.67 4.60
CA PHE A 107 -9.05 13.55 5.20
C PHE A 107 -10.07 13.80 4.09
N THR A 108 -10.90 12.81 3.84
CA THR A 108 -11.92 12.97 2.80
C THR A 108 -12.86 14.10 3.21
N ASP A 109 -13.01 15.06 2.30
CA ASP A 109 -14.19 15.91 2.33
C ASP A 109 -15.41 15.04 2.00
N GLN A 110 -16.55 15.33 2.63
CA GLN A 110 -17.79 14.65 2.29
C GLN A 110 -18.01 14.74 0.78
N GLY A 111 -18.17 13.58 0.14
CA GLY A 111 -18.38 13.46 -1.29
C GLY A 111 -17.12 13.19 -2.11
N GLN A 112 -15.98 12.82 -1.51
CA GLN A 112 -14.73 12.57 -2.24
C GLN A 112 -14.15 11.16 -2.03
N VAL A 113 -13.37 10.72 -3.02
CA VAL A 113 -12.45 9.57 -2.95
C VAL A 113 -11.04 10.11 -3.14
N VAL A 114 -10.17 9.89 -2.16
CA VAL A 114 -8.77 10.28 -2.20
C VAL A 114 -7.92 9.05 -2.46
N PHE A 115 -7.06 9.09 -3.47
CA PHE A 115 -6.04 8.08 -3.76
C PHE A 115 -4.69 8.62 -3.30
N PHE A 116 -4.13 8.07 -2.24
CA PHE A 116 -2.86 8.50 -1.67
C PHE A 116 -1.76 7.49 -1.98
N ASN A 117 -0.62 7.96 -2.48
CA ASN A 117 0.53 7.13 -2.77
C ASN A 117 1.58 7.25 -1.66
N ASN A 118 1.58 6.30 -0.72
CA ASN A 118 2.62 6.19 0.31
C ASN A 118 3.75 5.23 -0.09
N CYS A 119 3.78 4.78 -1.34
CA CYS A 119 4.89 3.98 -1.85
C CYS A 119 6.11 4.88 -2.11
N ALA A 120 7.31 4.31 -1.99
CA ALA A 120 8.57 5.00 -2.31
C ALA A 120 8.78 5.30 -3.82
N VAL A 121 7.82 4.95 -4.66
CA VAL A 121 7.86 5.15 -6.12
C VAL A 121 6.53 5.73 -6.59
N ASP A 122 6.56 6.45 -7.71
CA ASP A 122 5.35 6.92 -8.39
C ASP A 122 4.44 5.73 -8.74
N VAL A 123 3.14 5.94 -8.66
CA VAL A 123 2.14 4.94 -9.04
C VAL A 123 1.19 5.48 -10.09
N LYS A 124 0.71 4.60 -10.96
CA LYS A 124 -0.24 4.92 -12.02
C LYS A 124 -1.58 4.27 -11.74
N LEU A 125 -2.63 5.08 -11.74
CA LEU A 125 -4.01 4.61 -11.67
C LEU A 125 -4.49 4.10 -13.03
N MET A 126 -5.25 3.01 -13.00
CA MET A 126 -5.87 2.39 -14.15
C MET A 126 -7.32 2.09 -13.82
N SER A 127 -8.24 2.38 -14.75
CA SER A 127 -9.63 1.98 -14.59
C SER A 127 -10.29 1.69 -15.93
N PRO A 128 -10.94 0.51 -16.10
CA PRO A 128 -11.71 0.23 -17.30
C PRO A 128 -12.99 1.05 -17.34
N ASP A 129 -13.53 1.43 -16.18
CA ASP A 129 -14.86 2.03 -16.03
C ASP A 129 -14.81 3.54 -15.73
N LEU A 130 -13.68 4.04 -15.21
CA LEU A 130 -13.51 5.42 -14.75
C LEU A 130 -12.42 6.14 -15.55
N GLY A 131 -12.79 6.69 -16.71
CA GLY A 131 -11.86 7.39 -17.60
C GLY A 131 -11.21 8.65 -17.01
N THR A 132 -11.67 9.15 -15.87
CA THR A 132 -11.08 10.32 -15.18
C THR A 132 -9.82 9.99 -14.40
N VAL A 133 -9.66 8.75 -13.90
CA VAL A 133 -8.43 8.30 -13.22
C VAL A 133 -7.49 7.55 -14.16
N ASP A 134 -8.01 7.04 -15.27
CA ASP A 134 -7.27 6.11 -16.11
C ASP A 134 -6.06 6.80 -16.76
N GLY A 135 -4.87 6.39 -16.34
CA GLY A 135 -3.61 6.92 -16.82
C GLY A 135 -2.93 7.93 -15.90
N ASN A 136 -3.61 8.39 -14.84
CA ASN A 136 -3.06 9.40 -13.93
C ASN A 136 -1.90 8.82 -13.11
N VAL A 137 -0.89 9.65 -12.87
CA VAL A 137 0.30 9.29 -12.10
C VAL A 137 0.28 10.10 -10.81
N ILE A 138 0.30 9.40 -9.68
CA ILE A 138 0.42 9.98 -8.35
C ILE A 138 1.87 9.82 -7.91
N LYS A 139 2.52 10.95 -7.61
CA LYS A 139 3.91 10.93 -7.15
C LYS A 139 4.04 10.29 -5.78
N ALA A 140 5.23 9.78 -5.45
CA ALA A 140 5.52 9.33 -4.09
C ALA A 140 5.21 10.43 -3.06
N GLY A 141 4.43 10.11 -2.03
CA GLY A 141 3.98 11.03 -0.98
C GLY A 141 2.89 12.03 -1.42
N ASP A 142 2.32 11.86 -2.61
CA ASP A 142 1.26 12.73 -3.16
C ASP A 142 -0.10 12.01 -3.25
N HIS A 143 -1.14 12.74 -3.63
CA HIS A 143 -2.50 12.23 -3.73
C HIS A 143 -3.24 12.75 -4.96
N GLU A 144 -4.29 12.04 -5.34
CA GLU A 144 -5.30 12.48 -6.28
C GLU A 144 -6.68 12.39 -5.62
N SER A 145 -7.51 13.43 -5.74
CA SER A 145 -8.87 13.43 -5.22
C SER A 145 -9.90 13.53 -6.33
N LEU A 146 -10.92 12.68 -6.26
CA LEU A 146 -12.08 12.70 -7.12
C LEU A 146 -13.35 12.90 -6.31
N ILE A 147 -14.33 13.57 -6.90
CA ILE A 147 -15.66 13.66 -6.31
C ILE A 147 -16.42 12.34 -6.57
N LEU A 148 -17.13 11.82 -5.58
CA LEU A 148 -17.93 10.59 -5.67
C LEU A 148 -18.96 10.64 -6.81
N SER A 149 -19.42 11.82 -7.22
CA SER A 149 -20.32 11.97 -8.37
C SER A 149 -19.66 11.71 -9.73
N GLN A 150 -18.33 11.63 -9.81
CA GLN A 150 -17.63 11.19 -11.02
C GLN A 150 -17.66 9.68 -11.19
N PHE A 151 -17.93 8.93 -10.12
CA PHE A 151 -18.08 7.48 -10.15
C PHE A 151 -19.47 7.12 -10.69
N ALA A 152 -19.55 6.04 -11.48
CA ALA A 152 -20.80 5.53 -12.00
C ALA A 152 -21.66 5.01 -10.84
N ALA A 153 -22.81 5.64 -10.61
CA ALA A 153 -23.71 5.25 -9.54
C ALA A 153 -24.37 3.88 -9.83
N ASN A 154 -24.56 3.07 -8.79
CA ASN A 154 -25.16 1.73 -8.85
C ASN A 154 -24.39 0.73 -9.73
N GLN A 155 -23.12 1.02 -10.03
CA GLN A 155 -22.22 0.14 -10.76
C GLN A 155 -20.86 0.11 -10.08
N ALA A 156 -20.19 -1.03 -10.17
CA ALA A 156 -18.81 -1.21 -9.74
C ALA A 156 -17.90 -0.26 -10.53
N ASN A 157 -17.10 0.53 -9.83
CA ASN A 157 -16.01 1.29 -10.43
C ASN A 157 -14.71 0.68 -9.95
N VAL A 158 -14.05 -0.08 -10.84
CA VAL A 158 -12.79 -0.76 -10.51
C VAL A 158 -11.63 0.20 -10.72
N VAL A 159 -10.81 0.37 -9.69
CA VAL A 159 -9.54 1.09 -9.74
C VAL A 159 -8.41 0.12 -9.44
N MET A 160 -7.41 0.11 -10.31
CA MET A 160 -6.18 -0.63 -10.17
C MET A 160 -5.02 0.35 -10.12
N VAL A 161 -3.90 -0.10 -9.55
CA VAL A 161 -2.68 0.68 -9.43
C VAL A 161 -1.49 -0.13 -9.91
N ALA A 162 -0.48 0.51 -10.47
CA ALA A 162 0.78 -0.12 -10.79
C ALA A 162 1.97 0.85 -10.56
N PRO A 163 3.12 0.35 -10.08
CA PRO A 163 4.30 1.19 -9.91
C PRO A 163 4.84 1.68 -11.26
N VAL A 164 5.28 2.94 -11.30
CA VAL A 164 5.93 3.55 -12.45
C VAL A 164 7.43 3.38 -12.30
N THR A 165 8.00 2.46 -13.08
CA THR A 165 9.45 2.25 -13.12
C THR A 165 10.10 2.96 -14.30
N THR A 166 11.33 3.42 -14.10
CA THR A 166 12.24 3.87 -15.17
C THR A 166 12.78 2.69 -15.98
N LYS A 167 13.40 2.99 -17.11
CA LYS A 167 14.09 1.97 -17.92
C LYS A 167 15.21 1.28 -17.12
N THR A 168 16.01 2.06 -16.39
CA THR A 168 17.13 1.53 -15.59
C THR A 168 16.65 0.62 -14.45
N GLU A 169 15.52 0.93 -13.83
CA GLU A 169 14.88 0.05 -12.85
C GLU A 169 14.38 -1.24 -13.49
N CYS A 170 13.66 -1.13 -14.60
CA CYS A 170 13.16 -2.26 -15.36
C CYS A 170 14.29 -3.21 -15.81
N ASP A 171 15.42 -2.68 -16.29
CA ASP A 171 16.60 -3.45 -16.68
C ASP A 171 17.20 -4.24 -15.50
N ARG A 172 17.09 -3.73 -14.26
CA ARG A 172 17.56 -4.39 -13.03
C ARG A 172 16.61 -5.47 -12.53
N ILE A 173 15.31 -5.30 -12.76
CA ILE A 173 14.27 -6.26 -12.35
C ILE A 173 14.31 -7.52 -13.23
N GLN A 174 14.77 -7.40 -14.49
CA GLN A 174 14.89 -8.51 -15.43
C GLN A 174 13.57 -9.29 -15.59
N CYS A 175 12.49 -8.61 -15.97
CA CYS A 175 11.16 -9.21 -16.19
C CYS A 175 11.08 -10.29 -17.29
N GLN A 176 12.20 -10.73 -17.87
CA GLN A 176 12.25 -11.65 -19.02
C GLN A 176 11.68 -13.03 -18.65
N ASP A 177 12.00 -13.57 -17.48
CA ASP A 177 11.49 -14.89 -17.06
C ASP A 177 10.01 -14.84 -16.63
N TRP A 178 9.52 -13.66 -16.25
CA TRP A 178 8.11 -13.43 -15.93
C TRP A 178 7.19 -13.55 -17.16
N THR A 179 7.74 -13.37 -18.37
CA THR A 179 7.00 -13.45 -19.64
C THR A 179 6.60 -14.88 -20.03
N ALA A 180 7.25 -15.90 -19.47
CA ALA A 180 6.88 -17.29 -19.68
C ALA A 180 5.51 -17.62 -19.08
N LEU A 181 5.03 -16.78 -18.15
CA LEU A 181 3.70 -16.81 -17.60
C LEU A 181 2.75 -16.17 -18.62
N GLN A 182 2.38 -16.90 -19.67
CA GLN A 182 1.47 -16.41 -20.70
C GLN A 182 0.03 -16.54 -20.19
N PRO A 183 -0.70 -15.42 -20.01
CA PRO A 183 -2.04 -15.41 -19.40
C PRO A 183 -3.11 -16.19 -20.19
N ASN A 184 -2.84 -16.70 -21.39
CA ASN A 184 -3.85 -17.25 -22.29
C ASN A 184 -4.05 -18.77 -22.22
N THR A 185 -3.25 -19.51 -21.43
CA THR A 185 -3.29 -20.99 -21.44
C THR A 185 -3.28 -21.67 -20.07
N GLU A 186 -2.85 -20.98 -19.01
CA GLU A 186 -2.75 -21.57 -17.68
C GLU A 186 -3.37 -20.67 -16.61
N GLN A 187 -4.04 -21.29 -15.64
CA GLN A 187 -4.54 -20.59 -14.45
C GLN A 187 -3.35 -20.26 -13.54
N ARG A 188 -3.09 -18.96 -13.34
CA ARG A 188 -2.04 -18.50 -12.44
C ARG A 188 -2.40 -18.82 -11.00
N GLN A 189 -1.44 -19.36 -10.26
CA GLN A 189 -1.64 -19.74 -8.88
C GLN A 189 -1.32 -18.58 -7.92
N PRO A 190 -1.99 -18.48 -6.78
CA PRO A 190 -1.69 -17.49 -5.73
C PRO A 190 -0.22 -17.41 -5.34
N SER A 191 0.48 -18.55 -5.36
CA SER A 191 1.91 -18.67 -5.02
C SER A 191 2.83 -17.85 -5.93
N MET A 192 2.36 -17.44 -7.10
CA MET A 192 3.12 -16.58 -8.01
C MET A 192 3.24 -15.15 -7.49
N TRP A 193 2.34 -14.72 -6.61
CA TRP A 193 2.32 -13.38 -6.01
C TRP A 193 2.87 -13.39 -4.58
N LYS A 194 3.67 -14.41 -4.25
CA LYS A 194 4.36 -14.59 -2.96
C LYS A 194 5.85 -14.71 -3.18
N GLU A 195 6.62 -14.64 -2.10
CA GLU A 195 8.04 -15.00 -2.10
C GLU A 195 8.26 -16.35 -2.82
N PRO A 196 9.27 -16.46 -3.71
CA PRO A 196 10.34 -15.49 -4.03
C PRO A 196 9.99 -14.46 -5.12
N ASN A 197 8.73 -14.42 -5.58
CA ASN A 197 8.34 -13.72 -6.81
C ASN A 197 7.76 -12.32 -6.58
N LEU A 198 7.79 -11.79 -5.35
CA LEU A 198 7.16 -10.50 -5.01
C LEU A 198 7.67 -9.35 -5.87
N LEU A 199 8.97 -9.31 -6.19
CA LEU A 199 9.55 -8.28 -7.05
C LEU A 199 8.90 -8.26 -8.44
N TYR A 200 8.71 -9.44 -9.04
CA TYR A 200 8.09 -9.54 -10.36
C TYR A 200 6.58 -9.26 -10.29
N ALA A 201 5.93 -9.72 -9.23
CA ALA A 201 4.52 -9.42 -8.94
C ALA A 201 4.25 -7.92 -8.82
N ALA A 202 5.16 -7.16 -8.24
CA ALA A 202 5.00 -5.72 -8.07
C ALA A 202 5.22 -4.95 -9.39
N TYR A 203 6.28 -5.28 -10.13
CA TYR A 203 6.82 -4.39 -11.17
C TYR A 203 6.73 -4.91 -12.60
N CYS A 204 6.46 -6.20 -12.80
CA CYS A 204 6.37 -6.80 -14.12
C CYS A 204 4.91 -7.05 -14.48
N GLN A 205 4.42 -6.44 -15.57
CA GLN A 205 3.07 -6.69 -16.08
C GLN A 205 3.09 -7.68 -17.26
N PRO A 206 2.65 -8.94 -17.05
CA PRO A 206 2.57 -9.94 -18.11
C PRO A 206 1.19 -9.86 -18.77
N THR A 207 0.95 -8.83 -19.59
CA THR A 207 -0.36 -8.64 -20.24
C THR A 207 -0.56 -9.57 -21.44
N ASN A 208 -1.83 -9.77 -21.84
CA ASN A 208 -2.20 -10.56 -23.03
C ASN A 208 -1.54 -10.05 -24.32
N ALA A 209 -1.31 -8.74 -24.42
CA ALA A 209 -0.62 -8.10 -25.54
C ALA A 209 0.90 -8.12 -25.40
N ALA A 210 1.43 -7.95 -24.19
CA ALA A 210 2.87 -7.81 -23.94
C ALA A 210 3.62 -9.14 -23.89
N ALA A 211 2.97 -10.26 -23.59
CA ALA A 211 3.70 -11.51 -23.33
C ALA A 211 4.45 -12.05 -24.58
N ALA A 212 3.97 -11.82 -25.81
CA ALA A 212 4.74 -12.09 -27.03
C ALA A 212 5.72 -10.96 -27.39
N GLN A 213 5.40 -9.71 -27.02
CA GLN A 213 6.15 -8.50 -27.39
C GLN A 213 7.38 -8.27 -26.49
N CYS A 214 7.30 -8.63 -25.20
CA CYS A 214 8.39 -8.60 -24.25
C CYS A 214 9.52 -9.58 -24.60
N LEU A 215 9.20 -10.65 -25.35
CA LEU A 215 10.16 -11.66 -25.81
C LEU A 215 10.82 -11.30 -27.15
N SER A 216 10.14 -10.53 -28.04
CA SER A 216 10.57 -10.36 -29.43
C SER A 216 11.22 -9.02 -29.75
N ASP A 217 10.81 -7.92 -29.12
CA ASP A 217 11.37 -6.58 -29.38
C ASP A 217 11.11 -5.65 -28.18
N GLY A 218 12.05 -5.61 -27.23
CA GLY A 218 11.96 -4.80 -26.00
C GLY A 218 11.83 -3.28 -26.22
N ALA A 219 11.81 -2.81 -27.46
CA ALA A 219 11.59 -1.41 -27.82
C ALA A 219 10.11 -1.03 -28.05
N SER A 220 9.19 -1.98 -28.30
CA SER A 220 7.82 -1.65 -28.74
C SER A 220 6.75 -1.72 -27.63
N THR A 221 6.85 -2.65 -26.67
CA THR A 221 5.93 -2.72 -25.52
C THR A 221 6.55 -3.49 -24.33
N PRO A 222 7.36 -2.85 -23.47
CA PRO A 222 8.09 -3.54 -22.40
C PRO A 222 7.18 -3.99 -21.24
N CYS A 223 7.54 -5.08 -20.56
CA CYS A 223 6.84 -5.64 -19.38
C CYS A 223 7.06 -4.83 -18.10
N CYS A 224 7.91 -3.81 -18.16
CA CYS A 224 8.19 -2.82 -17.12
C CYS A 224 8.71 -1.54 -17.81
N GLY A 225 8.98 -0.50 -17.03
CA GLY A 225 9.57 0.73 -17.55
C GLY A 225 8.55 1.77 -18.04
N PRO A 226 9.01 2.91 -18.56
CA PRO A 226 8.16 4.07 -18.87
C PRO A 226 7.17 3.82 -20.01
N ASN A 227 7.45 2.85 -20.87
CA ASN A 227 6.59 2.47 -21.99
C ASN A 227 5.73 1.22 -21.68
N MET A 228 5.65 0.80 -20.41
CA MET A 228 4.86 -0.36 -20.02
C MET A 228 3.40 -0.19 -20.46
N ASN A 229 2.81 -1.25 -21.02
CA ASN A 229 1.40 -1.26 -21.37
C ASN A 229 0.54 -1.68 -20.18
N TYR A 230 -0.19 -0.71 -19.64
CA TYR A 230 -1.12 -0.84 -18.55
C TYR A 230 -2.50 -1.23 -19.11
N ASP A 231 -2.69 -2.50 -19.46
CA ASP A 231 -3.90 -2.97 -20.16
C ASP A 231 -5.17 -3.03 -19.29
N ARG A 232 -5.09 -2.52 -18.05
CA ARG A 232 -6.18 -2.45 -17.06
C ARG A 232 -6.72 -3.83 -16.67
N THR A 233 -5.87 -4.86 -16.73
CA THR A 233 -6.24 -6.23 -16.30
C THR A 233 -5.41 -6.72 -15.11
N PHE A 234 -4.54 -5.86 -14.57
CA PHE A 234 -3.53 -6.21 -13.60
C PHE A 234 -3.52 -5.24 -12.42
N GLY A 235 -3.61 -5.80 -11.22
CA GLY A 235 -3.24 -5.15 -9.98
C GLY A 235 -4.19 -5.49 -8.84
N THR A 236 -3.87 -5.05 -7.62
CA THR A 236 -4.83 -5.12 -6.50
C THR A 236 -6.05 -4.24 -6.85
N HIS A 237 -7.25 -4.82 -6.80
CA HIS A 237 -8.46 -4.09 -7.17
C HIS A 237 -9.05 -3.40 -5.95
N VAL A 238 -9.34 -2.12 -6.12
CA VAL A 238 -10.26 -1.38 -5.26
C VAL A 238 -11.53 -1.15 -6.05
N GLU A 239 -12.67 -1.53 -5.48
CA GLU A 239 -13.97 -1.30 -6.09
C GLU A 239 -14.81 -0.41 -5.19
N ILE A 240 -15.36 0.66 -5.79
CA ILE A 240 -16.29 1.56 -5.13
C ILE A 240 -17.55 1.63 -5.98
N THR A 241 -18.69 1.30 -5.37
CA THR A 241 -20.03 1.43 -5.97
C THR A 241 -20.80 2.47 -5.18
N PRO A 242 -20.81 3.74 -5.61
CA PRO A 242 -21.66 4.73 -4.98
C PRO A 242 -23.12 4.41 -5.26
N ASN A 243 -23.96 4.43 -4.23
CA ASN A 243 -25.41 4.30 -4.38
C ASN A 243 -26.05 5.65 -4.06
N THR A 244 -26.98 6.10 -4.90
CA THR A 244 -27.66 7.39 -4.73
C THR A 244 -29.18 7.21 -4.76
N PRO A 245 -29.98 7.99 -4.00
CA PRO A 245 -29.62 8.94 -2.94
C PRO A 245 -29.78 8.41 -1.50
N ASN A 246 -30.43 7.25 -1.31
CA ASN A 246 -30.76 6.69 0.01
C ASN A 246 -30.17 5.29 0.23
N GLY A 247 -29.31 4.83 -0.68
CA GLY A 247 -28.67 3.52 -0.59
C GLY A 247 -27.35 3.57 0.17
N ASN A 248 -26.85 2.38 0.51
CA ASN A 248 -25.48 2.22 1.00
C ASN A 248 -24.53 2.26 -0.20
N ASP A 249 -23.42 2.98 -0.05
CA ASP A 249 -22.29 2.77 -0.94
C ASP A 249 -21.67 1.40 -0.65
N PHE A 250 -21.07 0.79 -1.66
CA PHE A 250 -20.37 -0.47 -1.48
C PHE A 250 -18.89 -0.33 -1.78
N VAL A 251 -18.06 -0.88 -0.90
CA VAL A 251 -16.60 -0.86 -1.03
C VAL A 251 -16.07 -2.28 -0.85
N ASN A 252 -15.14 -2.67 -1.70
CA ASN A 252 -14.41 -3.92 -1.53
C ASN A 252 -13.00 -3.87 -2.12
N LEU A 253 -12.17 -4.78 -1.61
CA LEU A 253 -10.87 -5.12 -2.18
C LEU A 253 -10.97 -6.48 -2.84
N SER A 254 -10.23 -6.73 -3.92
CA SER A 254 -10.13 -8.06 -4.51
C SER A 254 -8.69 -8.46 -4.79
N THR A 255 -8.39 -9.71 -4.48
CA THR A 255 -7.13 -10.39 -4.77
C THR A 255 -7.40 -11.72 -5.45
N ASN A 256 -6.35 -12.35 -5.99
CA ASN A 256 -6.45 -13.64 -6.65
C ASN A 256 -5.93 -14.79 -5.80
N SER A 257 -6.11 -14.75 -4.48
CA SER A 257 -5.61 -15.82 -3.61
C SER A 257 -6.40 -17.13 -3.74
N LYS A 258 -7.53 -17.15 -4.44
CA LYS A 258 -8.21 -18.38 -4.89
C LYS A 258 -8.91 -18.12 -6.23
N PRO A 259 -8.19 -18.16 -7.37
CA PRO A 259 -8.76 -17.75 -8.65
C PRO A 259 -9.97 -18.60 -9.06
N PRO A 260 -10.98 -18.01 -9.70
CA PRO A 260 -11.98 -18.76 -10.47
C PRO A 260 -11.33 -19.60 -11.55
N GLU A 261 -12.03 -20.63 -12.03
CA GLU A 261 -11.53 -21.42 -13.15
C GLU A 261 -11.43 -20.56 -14.41
N LEU A 262 -10.58 -20.92 -15.36
CA LEU A 262 -10.64 -20.25 -16.67
C LEU A 262 -11.98 -20.62 -17.33
N CYS A 263 -12.64 -19.65 -17.96
CA CYS A 263 -13.89 -19.90 -18.67
C CYS A 263 -13.69 -20.88 -19.83
N ASN A 264 -13.93 -22.16 -19.56
CA ASN A 264 -13.85 -23.29 -20.48
C ASN A 264 -15.20 -24.01 -20.65
N GLY A 265 -16.28 -23.40 -20.18
CA GLY A 265 -17.66 -23.89 -20.33
C GLY A 265 -18.17 -24.84 -19.25
N THR A 266 -17.35 -25.16 -18.23
CA THR A 266 -17.73 -26.14 -17.19
C THR A 266 -18.46 -25.51 -16.00
N ASN A 267 -18.17 -24.24 -15.66
CA ASN A 267 -18.86 -23.51 -14.60
C ASN A 267 -18.96 -22.01 -14.96
N PRO A 268 -20.07 -21.56 -15.55
CA PRO A 268 -20.21 -20.16 -15.99
C PRO A 268 -20.29 -19.17 -14.82
N ASP A 269 -20.67 -19.64 -13.63
CA ASP A 269 -20.83 -18.80 -12.43
C ASP A 269 -19.54 -18.68 -11.63
N ASN A 270 -18.54 -19.51 -11.93
CA ASN A 270 -17.23 -19.49 -11.31
C ASN A 270 -16.14 -19.64 -12.37
N CYS A 271 -16.10 -18.70 -13.30
CA CYS A 271 -14.98 -18.61 -14.21
C CYS A 271 -14.57 -17.16 -14.49
N VAL A 272 -13.31 -16.96 -14.84
CA VAL A 272 -12.77 -15.68 -15.31
C VAL A 272 -12.19 -15.83 -16.70
N LEU A 273 -12.23 -14.73 -17.45
CA LEU A 273 -11.45 -14.63 -18.68
C LEU A 273 -9.96 -14.71 -18.33
N PRO A 274 -9.12 -15.33 -19.17
CA PRO A 274 -7.69 -15.49 -18.87
C PRO A 274 -6.94 -14.18 -18.59
N SER A 275 -7.40 -13.06 -19.17
CA SER A 275 -6.90 -11.70 -18.86
C SER A 275 -7.15 -11.26 -17.42
N ALA A 276 -8.26 -11.67 -16.82
CA ALA A 276 -8.68 -11.23 -15.49
C ALA A 276 -8.23 -12.22 -14.41
N ASN A 277 -6.98 -12.70 -14.45
CA ASN A 277 -6.46 -13.73 -13.55
C ASN A 277 -5.24 -13.23 -12.73
N ILE A 278 -5.12 -11.93 -12.51
CA ILE A 278 -3.98 -11.31 -11.81
C ILE A 278 -4.45 -10.15 -10.94
N PHE A 279 -4.39 -10.29 -9.61
CA PHE A 279 -5.02 -9.31 -8.73
C PHE A 279 -4.20 -8.91 -7.49
N PHE A 280 -2.89 -9.12 -7.45
CA PHE A 280 -2.07 -8.57 -6.37
C PHE A 280 -0.70 -8.09 -6.87
N ASN A 281 -0.39 -6.83 -6.61
CA ASN A 281 0.89 -6.21 -6.95
C ASN A 281 1.32 -5.12 -5.95
N VAL A 282 0.38 -4.26 -5.54
CA VAL A 282 0.61 -3.13 -4.64
C VAL A 282 -0.28 -3.30 -3.41
N PRO A 283 0.29 -3.23 -2.20
CA PRO A 283 -0.47 -3.16 -0.96
C PRO A 283 -1.42 -1.97 -0.92
N VAL A 284 -2.64 -2.17 -0.43
CA VAL A 284 -3.67 -1.12 -0.39
C VAL A 284 -4.45 -1.15 0.91
N GLN A 285 -4.85 0.02 1.40
CA GLN A 285 -5.82 0.20 2.47
C GLN A 285 -6.92 1.14 2.00
N VAL A 286 -8.15 0.90 2.45
CA VAL A 286 -9.28 1.80 2.22
C VAL A 286 -9.91 2.17 3.54
N GLU A 287 -9.88 3.45 3.89
CA GLU A 287 -10.54 4.02 5.06
C GLU A 287 -11.91 4.60 4.68
N MET A 288 -12.91 4.38 5.52
CA MET A 288 -14.30 4.78 5.31
C MET A 288 -14.64 5.94 6.24
N SER A 289 -14.77 7.14 5.70
CA SER A 289 -14.84 8.37 6.51
C SER A 289 -16.17 8.59 7.23
N GLY A 290 -17.18 7.77 6.92
CA GLY A 290 -18.49 7.83 7.57
C GLY A 290 -18.63 6.96 8.82
N GLY A 291 -17.56 6.32 9.26
CA GLY A 291 -17.55 5.35 10.36
C GLY A 291 -17.75 3.91 9.86
N ASP A 292 -18.09 3.01 10.78
CA ASP A 292 -18.15 1.58 10.50
C ASP A 292 -19.18 1.22 9.42
N CYS A 293 -18.76 0.40 8.47
CA CYS A 293 -19.57 -0.20 7.42
C CYS A 293 -19.80 -1.69 7.66
N ALA A 294 -20.93 -2.22 7.18
CA ALA A 294 -21.28 -3.63 7.33
C ALA A 294 -20.63 -4.49 6.22
N CYS A 295 -19.59 -5.24 6.55
CA CYS A 295 -18.70 -5.96 5.62
C CYS A 295 -18.92 -7.47 5.59
N GLY A 296 -20.18 -7.90 5.54
CA GLY A 296 -20.54 -9.32 5.44
C GLY A 296 -19.88 -10.18 6.52
N THR A 297 -19.01 -11.10 6.11
CA THR A 297 -18.29 -12.02 7.02
C THR A 297 -17.22 -11.34 7.88
N LEU A 298 -16.77 -10.13 7.50
CA LEU A 298 -15.77 -9.36 8.24
C LEU A 298 -16.37 -8.56 9.40
N GLY A 299 -17.70 -8.51 9.52
CA GLY A 299 -18.39 -7.73 10.55
C GLY A 299 -18.44 -6.23 10.23
N GLN A 300 -18.41 -5.39 11.26
CA GLN A 300 -18.36 -3.93 11.11
C GLN A 300 -16.91 -3.48 10.98
N ARG A 301 -16.62 -2.65 9.97
CA ARG A 301 -15.26 -2.13 9.72
C ARG A 301 -15.29 -0.68 9.30
N SER A 302 -14.39 0.12 9.83
CA SER A 302 -14.06 1.46 9.33
C SER A 302 -12.96 1.45 8.25
N GLN A 303 -12.28 0.30 8.07
CA GLN A 303 -11.18 0.13 7.13
C GLN A 303 -11.14 -1.28 6.53
N LEU A 304 -10.61 -1.40 5.32
CA LEU A 304 -10.18 -2.67 4.71
C LEU A 304 -8.70 -2.56 4.36
N GLN A 305 -7.90 -3.60 4.62
CA GLN A 305 -6.47 -3.58 4.29
C GLN A 305 -6.02 -4.86 3.60
N CYS A 306 -5.24 -4.70 2.53
CA CYS A 306 -4.64 -5.78 1.75
C CYS A 306 -3.15 -5.55 1.56
N ALA A 307 -2.35 -6.11 2.47
CA ALA A 307 -0.89 -6.02 2.44
C ALA A 307 -0.20 -7.17 1.68
N ALA A 308 -0.91 -8.27 1.42
CA ALA A 308 -0.37 -9.46 0.77
C ALA A 308 -1.45 -10.18 -0.04
N VAL A 309 -1.05 -11.10 -0.93
CA VAL A 309 -2.00 -11.83 -1.79
C VAL A 309 -3.06 -12.64 -1.00
N ASP A 310 -2.72 -13.19 0.16
CA ASP A 310 -3.65 -13.94 1.03
C ASP A 310 -4.47 -13.03 1.96
N CYS A 311 -4.74 -11.81 1.53
CA CYS A 311 -5.46 -10.83 2.33
C CYS A 311 -6.83 -11.35 2.80
N THR A 312 -7.08 -11.23 4.10
CA THR A 312 -8.35 -11.62 4.72
C THR A 312 -9.49 -10.66 4.38
N ASP A 313 -9.19 -9.39 4.18
CA ASP A 313 -10.17 -8.33 3.94
C ASP A 313 -10.57 -8.21 2.47
N ALA A 314 -9.79 -8.82 1.57
CA ALA A 314 -10.07 -8.84 0.15
C ALA A 314 -10.86 -10.08 -0.25
N TYR A 315 -11.72 -9.93 -1.24
CA TYR A 315 -12.28 -11.04 -1.99
C TYR A 315 -11.13 -11.91 -2.49
N THR A 316 -11.17 -13.20 -2.16
CA THR A 316 -10.23 -14.16 -2.74
C THR A 316 -10.88 -14.96 -3.85
N TYR A 317 -12.22 -14.93 -3.96
CA TYR A 317 -13.05 -15.74 -4.83
C TYR A 317 -14.44 -15.07 -5.06
N PRO A 318 -15.13 -15.27 -6.20
CA PRO A 318 -16.36 -14.54 -6.54
C PRO A 318 -17.52 -14.70 -5.55
N THR A 319 -17.56 -15.81 -4.81
CA THR A 319 -18.63 -16.07 -3.83
C THR A 319 -18.24 -15.70 -2.40
N ASP A 320 -17.16 -14.95 -2.20
CA ASP A 320 -16.63 -14.57 -0.89
C ASP A 320 -17.27 -13.26 -0.40
N PRO A 321 -18.28 -13.24 0.49
CA PRO A 321 -19.05 -12.03 0.78
C PRO A 321 -18.28 -11.09 1.74
N LYS A 322 -17.42 -10.24 1.17
CA LYS A 322 -16.58 -9.25 1.89
C LYS A 322 -16.87 -7.79 1.53
N GLN A 323 -17.93 -7.53 0.76
CA GLN A 323 -18.34 -6.19 0.40
C GLN A 323 -18.88 -5.45 1.61
N CYS A 324 -18.34 -4.26 1.84
CA CYS A 324 -18.74 -3.33 2.87
C CYS A 324 -19.88 -2.45 2.39
N ALA A 325 -21.05 -2.56 3.02
CA ALA A 325 -22.15 -1.65 2.84
C ALA A 325 -21.99 -0.45 3.80
N CYS A 326 -21.60 0.69 3.24
CA CYS A 326 -21.36 1.93 3.96
C CYS A 326 -22.59 2.82 3.95
N SER A 327 -23.08 3.17 5.14
CA SER A 327 -24.27 4.00 5.26
C SER A 327 -24.00 5.41 4.72
N SER A 328 -24.94 5.94 3.95
CA SER A 328 -24.88 7.33 3.44
C SER A 328 -25.13 8.40 4.52
N GLY A 329 -25.32 7.99 5.79
CA GLY A 329 -25.86 8.80 6.89
C GLY A 329 -24.92 9.78 7.59
N GLY A 330 -23.65 9.87 7.19
CA GLY A 330 -22.74 10.90 7.68
C GLY A 330 -21.36 10.74 7.06
N LYS A 331 -20.96 11.69 6.21
CA LYS A 331 -19.68 11.74 5.49
C LYS A 331 -19.39 10.56 4.54
N ARG A 332 -20.03 10.57 3.37
CA ARG A 332 -19.67 9.68 2.25
C ARG A 332 -18.29 10.05 1.72
N GLY A 333 -17.26 9.30 2.04
CA GLY A 333 -15.92 9.53 1.50
C GLY A 333 -14.97 8.39 1.83
N TYR A 334 -14.00 8.16 0.94
CA TYR A 334 -13.05 7.04 1.05
C TYR A 334 -11.61 7.51 0.81
N THR A 335 -10.68 7.07 1.64
CA THR A 335 -9.24 7.26 1.40
C THR A 335 -8.65 5.92 1.04
N VAL A 336 -8.06 5.83 -0.15
CA VAL A 336 -7.36 4.66 -0.68
C VAL A 336 -5.87 4.93 -0.58
N THR A 337 -5.19 4.27 0.35
CA THR A 337 -3.75 4.42 0.57
C THR A 337 -3.00 3.24 -0.04
N TYR A 338 -2.08 3.53 -0.95
CA TYR A 338 -1.13 2.55 -1.50
C TYR A 338 0.12 2.50 -0.63
N CYS A 339 0.60 1.29 -0.32
CA CYS A 339 1.70 1.04 0.63
C CYS A 339 1.45 1.67 2.02
N PRO A 340 0.35 1.28 2.71
CA PRO A 340 -0.16 1.99 3.88
C PRO A 340 0.78 2.02 5.10
N ASP A 341 1.65 1.02 5.27
CA ASP A 341 2.58 0.96 6.39
C ASP A 341 4.00 0.58 5.92
N GLN A 342 5.00 0.71 6.79
CA GLN A 342 6.39 0.37 6.47
C GLN A 342 6.60 -1.13 6.21
N ALA A 343 5.78 -2.00 6.80
CA ALA A 343 5.85 -3.44 6.60
C ALA A 343 5.26 -3.88 5.25
N SER A 344 4.41 -3.04 4.67
CA SER A 344 3.65 -3.26 3.44
C SER A 344 4.19 -2.42 2.27
N GLN A 345 5.50 -2.17 2.26
CA GLN A 345 6.18 -1.49 1.17
C GLN A 345 6.40 -2.42 -0.02
N LEU A 346 6.57 -1.83 -1.20
CA LEU A 346 6.95 -2.60 -2.38
C LEU A 346 8.34 -3.23 -2.19
N PRO A 347 8.60 -4.41 -2.80
CA PRO A 347 9.91 -5.04 -2.74
C PRO A 347 10.99 -4.11 -3.30
N SER A 348 12.13 -4.01 -2.63
CA SER A 348 13.21 -3.15 -3.13
C SER A 348 13.73 -3.62 -4.48
N ILE A 349 13.81 -2.69 -5.44
CA ILE A 349 14.47 -2.96 -6.73
C ILE A 349 15.97 -3.12 -6.46
N PRO A 350 16.61 -4.21 -6.94
CA PRO A 350 18.03 -4.44 -6.70
C PRO A 350 18.86 -3.21 -7.07
N ALA A 351 19.66 -2.70 -6.13
CA ALA A 351 20.69 -1.74 -6.47
C ALA A 351 21.62 -2.42 -7.48
N GLY A 352 21.91 -1.76 -8.61
CA GLY A 352 22.83 -2.33 -9.60
C GLY A 352 24.13 -2.74 -8.91
N ALA A 353 24.81 -3.77 -9.41
CA ALA A 353 26.10 -4.21 -8.88
C ALA A 353 27.09 -3.04 -8.92
N GLY A 354 27.11 -2.24 -7.85
CA GLY A 354 28.13 -1.27 -7.59
C GLY A 354 29.42 -2.07 -7.52
N ASN A 355 30.34 -1.74 -8.43
CA ASN A 355 31.68 -2.30 -8.46
C ASN A 355 32.18 -2.44 -7.01
N PRO A 356 32.48 -3.65 -6.49
CA PRO A 356 32.73 -3.90 -5.06
C PRO A 356 33.95 -3.13 -4.50
N LEU A 357 34.65 -2.38 -5.34
CA LEU A 357 35.81 -1.56 -4.99
C LEU A 357 35.50 -0.19 -4.37
N THR A 358 34.26 0.31 -4.41
CA THR A 358 33.93 1.62 -3.76
C THR A 358 33.43 1.50 -2.31
N LYS A 359 33.07 0.30 -1.83
CA LYS A 359 32.60 0.10 -0.45
C LYS A 359 33.72 0.01 0.61
N LEU A 360 34.99 -0.11 0.19
CA LEU A 360 36.15 -0.14 1.11
C LEU A 360 36.84 1.21 1.32
N GLN A 361 36.42 2.27 0.63
CA GLN A 361 36.99 3.62 0.82
C GLN A 361 36.16 4.56 1.71
N ARG A 362 34.99 4.13 2.21
CA ARG A 362 34.13 4.93 3.10
C ARG A 362 34.07 4.45 4.55
N ILE A 363 34.82 3.41 4.92
CA ILE A 363 35.08 3.10 6.34
C ILE A 363 36.46 3.68 6.65
N GLY A 364 36.50 5.01 6.80
CA GLY A 364 37.61 5.70 7.44
C GLY A 364 37.58 5.36 8.92
N ILE A 365 38.36 4.35 9.30
CA ILE A 365 38.84 4.20 10.67
C ILE A 365 40.08 5.08 10.75
N ASP A 366 39.97 6.19 11.48
CA ASP A 366 41.10 6.71 12.27
C ASP A 366 41.13 5.97 13.62
#